data_AF-A0A202EBJ4-F1
#
_entry.id   AF-A0A202EBJ4-F1
#
_cell.length_a   1.000
_cell.length_b   1.000
_cell.length_c   1.000
_cell.angle_alpha   90.00
_cell.angle_beta   90.00
_cell.angle_gamma   90.00
#
_symmetry.space_group_name_H-M   'P 1'
#
loop_
_entity.id
_entity.type
_entity.pdbx_description
1 polymer ?
#
loop_
_entity_poly.entity_id
_entity_poly.type
_entity_poly.pdbx_seq_one_letter_code
_entity_poly.pdbx_strand_id
1 'polypeptide(L)'
;MVAEIAPLFIPGAPGGPELLIILFIAILLFGANKIPKLARSTGEAMGEFQKGREKVETELEEMRDGDFEGDFDEDEADTDFVDTEPVSAEDSESDLETETDTETEAN
;
A
#
# COMPACT_ATOMS: atom_id res chain seq x y z
N MET A 1 -30.78 13.73 -28.25
CA MET A 1 -30.16 12.76 -27.34
C MET A 1 -29.24 13.54 -26.41
N VAL A 2 -29.70 13.81 -25.20
CA VAL A 2 -28.88 14.42 -24.14
C VAL A 2 -28.25 13.25 -23.40
N ALA A 3 -26.93 13.12 -23.46
CA ALA A 3 -26.22 12.13 -22.65
C ALA A 3 -26.34 12.57 -21.20
N GLU A 4 -27.07 11.81 -20.39
CA GLU A 4 -27.03 11.93 -18.94
C GLU A 4 -25.60 11.65 -18.47
N ILE A 5 -24.90 12.71 -18.10
CA ILE A 5 -23.69 12.62 -17.29
C ILE A 5 -24.12 12.23 -15.87
N ALA A 6 -24.33 10.94 -15.63
CA ALA A 6 -24.49 10.45 -14.27
C ALA A 6 -23.25 10.86 -13.46
N PRO A 7 -23.38 11.64 -12.36
CA PRO A 7 -22.24 11.94 -11.51
C PRO A 7 -21.71 10.60 -11.01
N LEU A 8 -20.43 10.35 -11.29
CA LEU A 8 -19.66 9.20 -10.82
C LEU A 8 -19.47 9.35 -9.30
N PHE A 9 -20.54 9.14 -8.55
CA PHE A 9 -20.52 8.97 -7.11
C PHE A 9 -20.35 7.47 -6.89
N ILE A 10 -19.14 7.05 -6.51
CA ILE A 10 -18.87 5.67 -6.10
C ILE A 10 -19.74 5.40 -4.85
N PRO A 11 -20.70 4.46 -4.90
CA PRO A 11 -21.55 4.19 -3.75
C PRO A 11 -20.68 3.67 -2.60
N GLY A 12 -20.49 4.51 -1.58
CA GLY A 12 -19.73 4.19 -0.38
C GLY A 12 -18.39 4.93 -0.22
N ALA A 13 -17.87 5.58 -1.25
CA ALA A 13 -16.72 6.48 -1.09
C ALA A 13 -17.23 7.92 -0.95
N PRO A 14 -16.89 8.64 0.13
CA PRO A 14 -17.17 10.07 0.18
C PRO A 14 -16.39 10.73 -0.96
N GLY A 15 -17.11 11.38 -1.87
CA GLY A 15 -16.50 12.19 -2.91
C GLY A 15 -15.77 13.40 -2.33
N GLY A 16 -15.13 14.18 -3.21
CA GLY A 16 -14.45 15.41 -2.82
C GLY A 16 -15.31 16.36 -1.96
N PRO A 17 -16.60 16.60 -2.30
CA PRO A 17 -17.49 17.44 -1.50
C PRO A 17 -17.80 16.85 -0.11
N GLU A 18 -18.08 15.55 -0.03
CA GLU A 18 -18.41 14.87 1.23
C GLU A 18 -17.21 14.88 2.20
N LEU A 19 -16.00 14.68 1.69
CA LEU A 19 -14.77 14.79 2.49
C LEU A 19 -14.58 16.20 3.05
N LEU A 20 -14.89 17.26 2.28
CA LEU A 20 -14.84 18.64 2.77
C LEU A 20 -15.84 18.88 3.91
N ILE A 21 -17.05 18.31 3.83
CA ILE A 21 -18.06 18.44 4.89
C ILE A 21 -17.58 17.73 6.17
N ILE A 22 -17.05 16.51 6.05
CA ILE A 22 -16.51 15.76 7.19
C ILE A 22 -15.34 16.52 7.84
N LEU A 23 -14.42 17.06 7.01
CA LEU A 23 -13.31 17.89 7.49
C LEU A 23 -13.81 19.15 8.21
N PHE A 24 -14.84 19.81 7.68
CA PHE A 24 -15.43 20.99 8.32
C PHE A 24 -16.01 20.65 9.68
N ILE A 25 -16.76 19.55 9.80
CA ILE A 25 -17.29 19.07 11.09
C ILE A 25 -16.15 18.75 12.06
N ALA A 26 -15.10 18.05 11.61
CA ALA A 26 -13.93 17.76 12.44
C ALA A 26 -13.25 19.04 12.95
N ILE A 27 -13.14 20.08 12.10
CA ILE A 27 -12.60 21.39 12.48
C ILE A 27 -13.49 22.09 13.51
N LEU A 28 -14.82 21.97 13.43
CA LEU A 28 -15.71 22.55 14.43
C LEU A 28 -15.60 21.84 15.79
N LEU A 29 -15.46 20.51 15.79
CA LEU A 29 -15.34 19.71 17.01
C LEU A 29 -13.98 19.89 17.70
N PHE A 30 -12.89 19.84 16.92
CA PHE A 30 -11.53 19.87 17.45
C PHE A 30 -10.87 21.25 17.39
N GLY A 31 -11.35 22.15 16.53
CA GLY A 31 -10.78 23.46 16.25
C GLY A 31 -9.80 23.46 15.07
N ALA A 32 -9.80 24.53 14.27
CA ALA A 32 -8.95 24.68 13.08
C ALA A 32 -7.44 24.59 13.38
N ASN A 33 -7.04 24.93 14.60
CA ASN A 33 -5.64 24.87 15.03
C ASN A 33 -5.20 23.51 15.57
N LYS A 34 -6.12 22.59 15.87
CA LYS A 34 -5.79 21.34 16.57
C LYS A 34 -5.20 20.29 15.64
N ILE A 35 -5.85 20.04 14.50
CA ILE A 35 -5.35 19.12 13.47
C ILE A 35 -3.93 19.47 12.99
N PRO A 36 -3.63 20.72 12.55
CA PRO A 36 -2.28 21.06 12.09
C PRO A 36 -1.24 21.02 13.21
N LYS A 37 -1.62 21.38 14.44
CA LYS A 37 -0.72 21.32 15.60
C LYS A 37 -0.36 19.88 15.95
N LEU A 38 -1.33 18.96 15.92
CA LEU A 38 -1.10 17.53 16.12
C LEU A 38 -0.25 16.94 15.00
N ALA A 39 -0.56 17.25 13.74
CA ALA A 39 0.25 16.80 12.60
C ALA A 39 1.71 17.26 12.73
N ARG A 40 1.95 18.50 13.16
CA ARG A 40 3.30 19.01 13.37
C ARG A 40 4.04 18.30 14.50
N SER A 41 3.44 18.17 15.69
CA SER A 41 4.11 17.50 16.82
C SER A 41 4.34 16.02 16.57
N THR A 42 3.38 15.35 15.95
CA THR A 42 3.51 13.93 15.56
C THR A 42 4.54 13.77 14.44
N GLY A 43 4.59 14.69 13.48
CA GLY A 43 5.58 14.68 12.41
C GLY A 43 7.01 14.92 12.92
N GLU A 44 7.19 15.86 13.85
CA GLU A 44 8.47 16.10 14.53
C GLU A 44 8.92 14.85 15.30
N ALA A 45 8.02 14.24 16.08
CA ALA A 45 8.32 13.01 16.82
C ALA A 45 8.64 11.82 15.90
N MET A 46 7.86 11.62 14.83
CA MET A 46 8.09 10.57 13.84
C MET A 46 9.42 10.77 13.09
N GLY A 47 9.76 12.02 12.76
CA GLY A 47 11.01 12.37 12.10
C GLY A 47 12.25 12.08 12.95
N GLU A 48 12.23 12.47 14.23
CA GLU A 48 13.33 12.15 15.16
C GLU A 48 13.41 10.64 15.46
N PHE A 49 12.26 9.96 15.53
CA PHE A 49 12.21 8.52 15.68
C PHE A 49 12.83 7.78 14.48
N GLN A 50 12.51 8.19 13.25
CA GLN A 50 13.07 7.60 12.04
C GLN A 50 14.60 7.78 11.97
N LYS A 51 15.12 8.98 12.28
CA LYS A 51 16.56 9.24 12.37
C LYS A 51 17.25 8.41 13.45
N GLY A 52 16.59 8.21 14.60
CA GLY A 52 17.10 7.38 15.67
C GLY A 52 17.19 5.91 15.26
N ARG A 53 16.18 5.41 14.54
CA ARG A 53 16.16 4.04 14.00
C ARG A 53 17.27 3.80 12.99
N GLU A 54 17.46 4.74 12.07
CA GLU A 54 18.50 4.67 11.04
C GLU A 54 19.90 4.61 11.68
N LYS A 55 20.18 5.47 12.66
CA LYS A 55 21.46 5.42 13.40
C LYS A 55 21.69 4.09 14.10
N VAL A 56 20.66 3.55 14.77
CA VAL A 56 20.76 2.26 15.45
C VAL A 56 21.01 1.13 14.46
N GLU A 57 20.37 1.17 13.29
CA GLU A 57 20.59 0.21 12.21
C GLU A 57 22.02 0.29 11.66
N THR A 58 22.51 1.49 11.37
CA THR A 58 23.91 1.71 10.95
C THR A 58 24.91 1.26 12.02
N GLU A 59 24.68 1.59 13.29
CA GLU A 59 25.54 1.15 14.40
C GLU A 59 25.53 -0.38 14.55
N LEU A 60 24.37 -1.03 14.37
CA LEU A 60 24.26 -2.49 14.39
C LEU A 60 24.98 -3.15 13.20
N GLU A 61 24.92 -2.54 12.02
CA GLU A 61 25.61 -3.00 10.83
C GLU A 61 27.13 -2.83 10.97
N GLU A 62 27.61 -1.69 11.46
CA GLU A 62 29.02 -1.46 11.78
C GLU A 62 29.54 -2.44 12.85
N MET A 63 28.72 -2.78 13.86
CA MET A 63 29.07 -3.80 14.86
C MET A 63 29.08 -5.22 14.30
N ARG A 64 28.22 -5.51 13.31
CA ARG A 64 28.15 -6.82 12.65
C ARG A 64 29.31 -7.01 11.68
N ASP A 65 29.69 -5.95 10.98
CA ASP A 65 30.73 -5.98 9.95
C ASP A 65 32.13 -5.74 10.56
N GLY A 66 32.21 -5.20 11.78
CA GLY A 66 33.45 -5.00 12.55
C GLY A 66 34.20 -6.26 13.01
N ASP A 67 33.73 -7.46 12.65
CA ASP A 67 34.41 -8.76 12.83
C ASP A 67 34.77 -9.45 11.49
N PHE A 68 34.82 -8.72 10.36
CA PHE A 68 35.28 -9.26 9.07
C PHE A 68 36.17 -8.27 8.30
N GLU A 69 37.45 -8.19 8.67
CA GLU A 69 38.50 -7.76 7.74
C GLU A 69 38.71 -8.90 6.72
N GLY A 70 37.83 -8.93 5.72
CA GLY A 70 37.98 -9.71 4.50
C GLY A 70 38.14 -8.75 3.33
N ASP A 71 39.39 -8.57 2.93
CA ASP A 71 39.79 -7.99 1.65
C ASP A 71 39.01 -8.66 0.51
N PHE A 72 38.09 -7.92 -0.10
CA PHE A 72 37.53 -8.26 -1.40
C PHE A 72 37.62 -7.00 -2.26
N ASP A 73 38.75 -6.88 -2.96
CA ASP A 73 38.81 -6.15 -4.22
C ASP A 73 37.76 -6.76 -5.16
N GLU A 74 36.62 -6.09 -5.36
CA GLU A 74 35.70 -6.36 -6.46
C GLU A 74 35.89 -5.30 -7.55
N ASP A 75 36.99 -5.45 -8.27
CA ASP A 75 36.98 -5.19 -9.71
C ASP A 75 36.13 -6.30 -10.36
N GLU A 76 35.02 -5.89 -10.98
CA GLU A 76 34.38 -6.49 -12.15
C GLU A 76 34.33 -8.03 -12.29
N ALA A 77 33.07 -8.50 -12.36
CA ALA A 77 32.57 -9.55 -13.24
C ALA A 77 32.54 -11.00 -12.71
N ASP A 78 31.31 -11.52 -12.76
CA ASP A 78 30.96 -12.86 -13.25
C ASP A 78 31.20 -14.04 -12.30
N THR A 79 30.19 -14.33 -11.46
CA THR A 79 29.75 -15.71 -11.25
C THR A 79 28.23 -15.76 -11.12
N ASP A 80 27.58 -15.94 -12.26
CA ASP A 80 26.64 -17.03 -12.53
C ASP A 80 25.83 -17.64 -11.35
N PHE A 81 24.51 -17.65 -11.60
CA PHE A 81 23.63 -18.80 -11.37
C PHE A 81 23.01 -18.97 -9.98
N VAL A 82 21.84 -18.35 -9.79
CA VAL A 82 20.64 -19.08 -9.34
C VAL A 82 19.43 -18.56 -10.12
N ASP A 83 19.13 -19.18 -11.26
CA ASP A 83 17.79 -19.14 -11.85
C ASP A 83 16.85 -19.91 -10.89
N THR A 84 16.20 -19.21 -9.97
CA THR A 84 14.96 -19.73 -9.39
C THR A 84 13.83 -19.35 -10.34
N GLU A 85 13.62 -20.19 -11.36
CA GLU A 85 12.42 -20.12 -12.19
C GLU A 85 11.18 -20.24 -11.28
N PRO A 86 10.16 -19.36 -11.44
CA PRO A 86 8.91 -19.52 -10.71
C PRO A 86 8.20 -20.77 -11.22
N VAL A 87 7.92 -21.73 -10.33
CA VAL A 87 7.05 -22.86 -10.65
C VAL A 87 5.61 -22.31 -10.81
N SER A 88 5.26 -21.97 -12.04
CA SER A 88 3.88 -21.72 -12.44
C SER A 88 3.20 -23.08 -12.54
N ALA A 89 2.46 -23.44 -11.49
CA ALA A 89 1.57 -24.58 -11.52
C ALA A 89 0.31 -24.20 -12.32
N GLU A 90 0.32 -24.44 -13.62
CA GLU A 90 -0.89 -24.56 -14.43
C GLU A 90 -1.20 -26.06 -14.57
N ASP A 91 -2.24 -26.54 -13.89
CA ASP A 91 -3.23 -27.49 -14.44
C ASP A 91 -4.24 -27.95 -13.37
N SER A 92 -5.47 -27.44 -13.46
CA SER A 92 -6.69 -28.20 -13.16
C SER A 92 -7.87 -27.47 -13.76
N GLU A 93 -8.12 -27.81 -15.01
CA GLU A 93 -9.44 -27.74 -15.63
C GLU A 93 -10.40 -28.59 -14.78
N SER A 94 -11.50 -28.00 -14.36
CA SER A 94 -12.63 -28.70 -13.75
C SER A 94 -13.89 -28.11 -14.37
N ASP A 95 -14.31 -28.75 -15.45
CA ASP A 95 -15.67 -28.70 -15.99
C ASP A 95 -16.71 -28.75 -14.86
N LEU A 96 -17.65 -27.81 -14.88
CA LEU A 96 -18.99 -28.09 -14.37
C LEU A 96 -20.01 -27.24 -15.12
N GLU A 97 -20.34 -27.73 -16.31
CA GLU A 97 -21.66 -27.47 -16.89
C GLU A 97 -22.71 -28.12 -15.98
N THR A 98 -23.71 -27.37 -15.57
CA THR A 98 -25.00 -27.94 -15.18
C THR A 98 -26.07 -27.09 -15.82
N GLU A 99 -26.52 -27.56 -16.97
CA GLU A 99 -27.85 -27.31 -17.49
C GLU A 99 -28.87 -27.72 -16.41
N THR A 100 -29.80 -26.85 -16.07
CA THR A 100 -31.18 -27.29 -15.85
C THR A 100 -32.13 -26.27 -16.46
N ASP A 101 -32.85 -26.80 -17.44
CA ASP A 101 -33.90 -26.25 -18.25
C ASP A 101 -35.04 -25.54 -17.49
N THR A 102 -35.60 -24.55 -18.19
CA THR A 102 -37.03 -24.24 -18.32
C THR A 102 -37.89 -24.05 -17.06
N GLU A 103 -38.54 -22.88 -16.96
CA GLU A 103 -39.99 -22.84 -17.14
C GLU A 103 -40.48 -21.43 -17.51
N THR A 104 -41.15 -21.41 -18.64
CA THR A 104 -42.10 -20.40 -19.09
C THR A 104 -43.24 -20.28 -18.07
N GLU A 105 -43.53 -19.07 -17.59
CA GLU A 105 -44.90 -18.74 -17.19
C GLU A 105 -45.35 -17.48 -17.92
N ALA A 106 -46.15 -17.73 -18.96
CA ALA A 106 -47.11 -16.79 -19.50
C ALA A 106 -48.42 -16.96 -18.73
N ASN A 107 -48.86 -15.90 -18.05
CA ASN A 107 -50.27 -15.49 -17.94
C ASN A 107 -50.32 -14.01 -17.56
#